data_AF-A0A671PJ60-F1
#
_entry.id   AF-A0A671PJ60-F1
#
_cell.length_a   1.000
_cell.length_b   1.000
_cell.length_c   1.000
_cell.angle_alpha   90.00
_cell.angle_beta   90.00
_cell.angle_gamma   90.00
#
_symmetry.space_group_name_H-M   'P 1'
#
loop_
_entity.id
_entity.type
_entity.pdbx_description
1 polymer ?
#
loop_
_entity_poly.entity_id
_entity_poly.type
_entity_poly.pdbx_seq_one_letter_code
_entity_poly.pdbx_strand_id
1 'polypeptide(L)'
;GAEILADAFKDYAVSTVPIQDRLHLKSFCSMAGPDLIAIGSSEAAQKALKIMQQMSDHKYDKLTLPDDLAANCVYMNLPGKGDVLLHCTPEEFPESAKVFEKLKDHMLIPVSNQEKVKVDGALTCCSVLINKKKNI
;
A
#
# COMPACT_ATOMS: atom_id res chain seq x y z
N GLY A 1 -0.64 -0.43 -22.31
CA GLY A 1 -0.93 0.10 -20.97
C GLY A 1 0.34 0.09 -20.13
N ALA A 2 0.69 -1.06 -19.54
CA ALA A 2 1.89 -1.22 -18.72
C ALA A 2 3.20 -0.86 -19.46
N GLU A 3 3.33 -1.22 -20.74
CA GLU A 3 4.49 -0.86 -21.57
C GLU A 3 4.68 0.66 -21.70
N ILE A 4 3.60 1.41 -21.90
CA ILE A 4 3.64 2.88 -21.97
C ILE A 4 4.10 3.48 -20.62
N LEU A 5 3.72 2.87 -19.50
CA LEU A 5 4.18 3.28 -18.17
C LEU A 5 5.69 3.03 -18.02
N ALA A 6 6.18 1.87 -18.47
CA ALA A 6 7.61 1.57 -18.47
C ALA A 6 8.40 2.56 -19.34
N ASP A 7 7.88 2.90 -20.52
CA ASP A 7 8.48 3.90 -21.40
C ASP A 7 8.51 5.32 -20.81
N ALA A 8 7.52 5.67 -19.99
CA ALA A 8 7.46 6.97 -19.32
C ALA A 8 8.42 7.08 -18.13
N PHE A 9 8.76 5.98 -17.46
CA PHE A 9 9.59 5.93 -16.25
C PHE A 9 10.81 5.02 -16.42
N LYS A 10 11.64 5.32 -17.43
CA LYS A 10 12.76 4.46 -17.86
C LYS A 10 13.83 4.19 -16.80
N ASP A 11 13.91 5.04 -15.78
CA ASP A 11 14.87 4.89 -14.68
C ASP A 11 14.43 3.83 -13.64
N TYR A 12 13.22 3.27 -13.77
CA TYR A 12 12.66 2.29 -12.85
C TYR A 12 12.29 1.00 -13.58
N ALA A 13 12.65 -0.14 -12.98
CA ALA A 13 12.22 -1.44 -13.47
C ALA A 13 10.69 -1.60 -13.31
N VAL A 14 10.03 -2.08 -14.35
CA VAL A 14 8.58 -2.33 -14.35
C VAL A 14 8.32 -3.81 -14.64
N SER A 15 7.65 -4.47 -13.70
CA SER A 15 7.19 -5.85 -13.83
C SER A 15 5.67 -5.93 -13.67
N THR A 16 5.05 -6.91 -14.30
CA THR A 16 3.59 -7.13 -14.24
C THR A 16 3.26 -8.32 -13.35
N VAL A 17 2.18 -8.22 -12.58
CA VAL A 17 1.66 -9.31 -11.73
C VAL A 17 0.20 -9.58 -12.07
N PRO A 18 -0.20 -10.85 -12.26
CA PRO A 18 -1.59 -11.19 -12.55
C PRO A 18 -2.47 -10.93 -11.33
N ILE A 19 -3.60 -10.24 -11.54
CA ILE A 19 -4.59 -9.94 -10.50
C ILE A 19 -5.75 -10.92 -10.61
N GLN A 20 -6.07 -11.58 -9.50
CA GLN A 20 -7.18 -12.55 -9.38
C GLN A 20 -8.12 -12.07 -8.27
N ASP A 21 -9.43 -12.23 -8.47
CA ASP A 21 -10.49 -12.03 -7.46
C ASP A 21 -10.60 -10.63 -6.83
N ARG A 22 -9.97 -9.61 -7.44
CA ARG A 22 -9.92 -8.22 -6.98
C ARG A 22 -9.87 -7.25 -8.17
N LEU A 23 -10.27 -6.00 -7.93
CA LEU A 23 -10.34 -4.96 -8.97
C LEU A 23 -8.95 -4.45 -9.37
N HIS A 24 -8.06 -4.19 -8.40
CA HIS A 24 -6.73 -3.64 -8.62
C HIS A 24 -5.66 -4.37 -7.80
N LEU A 25 -4.39 -4.28 -8.23
CA LEU A 25 -3.25 -4.75 -7.43
C LEU A 25 -3.27 -4.16 -6.02
N LYS A 26 -3.56 -2.86 -5.92
CA LYS A 26 -3.63 -2.16 -4.64
C LYS A 26 -4.88 -2.46 -3.80
N SER A 27 -5.80 -3.31 -4.27
CA SER A 27 -6.94 -3.75 -3.46
C SER A 27 -6.53 -4.65 -2.28
N PHE A 28 -5.30 -5.17 -2.29
CA PHE A 28 -4.76 -6.03 -1.24
C PHE A 28 -3.33 -5.69 -0.81
N CYS A 29 -2.72 -4.63 -1.36
CA CYS A 29 -1.40 -4.20 -0.96
C CYS A 29 -1.14 -2.70 -1.16
N SER A 30 -0.18 -2.17 -0.43
CA SER A 30 0.39 -0.83 -0.64
C SER A 30 1.71 -0.66 0.12
N MET A 31 2.41 0.45 -0.08
CA MET A 31 3.61 0.76 0.70
C MET A 31 3.18 1.31 2.07
N ALA A 32 3.69 0.68 3.13
CA ALA A 32 3.52 1.12 4.52
C ALA A 32 4.76 1.84 5.08
N GLY A 33 5.87 1.82 4.34
CA GLY A 33 7.13 2.49 4.66
C GLY A 33 8.14 2.36 3.50
N PRO A 34 9.38 2.87 3.65
CA PRO A 34 10.39 2.86 2.58
C PRO A 34 10.69 1.48 1.99
N ASP A 35 10.74 0.45 2.83
CA ASP A 35 11.02 -0.94 2.45
C ASP A 35 9.92 -1.92 2.90
N LEU A 36 8.76 -1.40 3.31
CA LEU A 36 7.70 -2.18 3.95
C LEU A 36 6.45 -2.21 3.07
N ILE A 37 6.08 -3.41 2.63
CA ILE A 37 4.83 -3.64 1.90
C ILE A 37 3.75 -4.11 2.89
N ALA A 38 2.66 -3.36 3.01
CA ALA A 38 1.42 -3.87 3.61
C ALA A 38 0.75 -4.83 2.61
N ILE A 39 0.38 -6.02 3.08
CA ILE A 39 -0.18 -7.09 2.23
C ILE A 39 -1.28 -7.85 2.98
N GLY A 40 -2.39 -8.13 2.29
CA GLY A 40 -3.47 -8.98 2.79
C GLY A 40 -3.08 -10.45 2.96
N SER A 41 -3.83 -11.19 3.77
CA SER A 41 -3.55 -12.61 4.07
C SER A 41 -4.25 -13.59 3.12
N SER A 42 -5.09 -13.12 2.18
CA SER A 42 -5.74 -14.01 1.24
C SER A 42 -4.75 -14.75 0.34
N GLU A 43 -5.18 -15.90 -0.19
CA GLU A 43 -4.37 -16.67 -1.12
C GLU A 43 -3.97 -15.85 -2.35
N ALA A 44 -4.92 -15.08 -2.90
CA ALA A 44 -4.68 -14.19 -4.04
C ALA A 44 -3.60 -13.14 -3.72
N ALA A 45 -3.69 -12.49 -2.55
CA ALA A 45 -2.72 -11.49 -2.11
C ALA A 45 -1.32 -12.10 -1.90
N GLN A 46 -1.23 -13.24 -1.21
CA GLN A 46 0.06 -13.88 -0.95
C GLN A 46 0.70 -14.45 -2.22
N LYS A 47 -0.10 -14.95 -3.16
CA LYS A 47 0.38 -15.40 -4.49
C LYS A 47 0.93 -14.23 -5.30
N ALA A 48 0.21 -13.10 -5.33
CA ALA A 48 0.68 -11.89 -5.99
C ALA A 48 1.99 -11.37 -5.35
N LEU A 49 2.08 -11.35 -4.03
CA LEU A 49 3.31 -10.99 -3.31
C LEU A 49 4.49 -11.88 -3.70
N LYS A 50 4.29 -13.20 -3.73
CA LYS A 50 5.35 -14.14 -4.11
C LYS A 50 5.88 -13.86 -5.51
N ILE A 51 5.00 -13.57 -6.46
CA ILE A 51 5.40 -13.19 -7.82
C ILE A 51 6.17 -11.86 -7.80
N MET A 52 5.69 -10.83 -7.10
CA MET A 52 6.41 -9.55 -6.96
C MET A 52 7.83 -9.76 -6.40
N GLN A 53 7.97 -10.61 -5.38
CA GLN A 53 9.27 -10.93 -4.76
C GLN A 53 10.20 -11.72 -5.69
N GLN A 54 9.67 -12.60 -6.54
CA GLN A 54 10.48 -13.35 -7.51
C GLN A 54 10.98 -12.50 -8.66
N MET A 55 10.29 -11.40 -8.97
CA MET A 55 10.61 -10.49 -10.06
C MET A 55 11.50 -9.31 -9.63
N SER A 56 11.86 -9.24 -8.34
CA SER A 56 12.63 -8.14 -7.76
C SER A 56 13.93 -8.66 -7.16
N ASP A 57 15.04 -8.01 -7.47
CA ASP A 57 16.32 -8.24 -6.78
C ASP A 57 16.34 -7.61 -5.37
N HIS A 58 15.45 -6.64 -5.13
CA HIS A 58 15.31 -5.99 -3.82
C HIS A 58 14.43 -6.81 -2.89
N LYS A 59 14.89 -6.99 -1.65
CA LYS A 59 14.17 -7.71 -0.60
C LYS A 59 13.37 -6.74 0.26
N TYR A 60 12.07 -6.65 -0.02
CA TYR A 60 11.12 -5.90 0.81
C TYR A 60 10.74 -6.66 2.08
N ASP A 61 10.58 -5.93 3.17
CA ASP A 61 9.86 -6.38 4.36
C ASP A 61 8.36 -6.37 4.09
N LYS A 62 7.62 -7.21 4.84
CA LYS A 62 6.17 -7.30 4.72
C LYS A 62 5.47 -7.10 6.06
N LEU A 63 4.43 -6.28 6.04
CA LEU A 63 3.43 -6.20 7.10
C LEU A 63 2.21 -6.96 6.62
N THR A 64 1.96 -8.16 7.16
CA THR A 64 0.83 -9.00 6.74
C THR A 64 -0.40 -8.70 7.59
N LEU A 65 -1.50 -8.32 6.94
CA LEU A 65 -2.77 -7.99 7.58
C LEU A 65 -3.80 -9.09 7.34
N PRO A 66 -4.69 -9.37 8.31
CA PRO A 66 -5.74 -10.36 8.13
C PRO A 66 -6.77 -9.94 7.06
N ASP A 67 -7.03 -8.64 6.91
CA ASP A 67 -8.02 -8.13 5.96
C ASP A 67 -7.33 -7.51 4.73
N ASP A 68 -7.64 -8.03 3.53
CA ASP A 68 -7.02 -7.54 2.28
C ASP A 68 -7.24 -6.04 2.06
N LEU A 69 -8.48 -5.57 2.25
CA LEU A 69 -8.84 -4.17 1.99
C LEU A 69 -8.11 -3.21 2.94
N ALA A 70 -7.80 -3.65 4.16
CA ALA A 70 -7.06 -2.86 5.14
C ALA A 70 -5.57 -2.69 4.77
N ALA A 71 -5.03 -3.54 3.89
CA ALA A 71 -3.66 -3.41 3.39
C ALA A 71 -3.49 -2.23 2.41
N ASN A 72 -4.56 -1.53 2.03
CA ASN A 72 -4.48 -0.26 1.32
C ASN A 72 -4.32 0.91 2.32
N CYS A 73 -3.07 1.31 2.55
CA CYS A 73 -2.68 2.46 3.38
C CYS A 73 -1.95 3.52 2.56
N VAL A 74 -1.75 4.70 3.14
CA VAL A 74 -1.00 5.80 2.52
C VAL A 74 0.18 6.18 3.43
N TYR A 75 1.39 5.82 3.01
CA TYR A 75 2.63 6.23 3.66
C TYR A 75 3.11 7.59 3.14
N MET A 76 3.58 8.44 4.05
CA MET A 76 4.20 9.73 3.75
C MET A 76 5.34 10.01 4.74
N ASN A 77 6.50 10.44 4.23
CA ASN A 77 7.54 11.02 5.06
C ASN A 77 7.37 12.55 5.11
N LEU A 78 7.01 13.10 6.28
CA LEU A 78 6.69 14.51 6.44
C LEU A 78 7.76 15.26 7.27
N PRO A 79 8.21 16.45 6.84
CA PRO A 79 9.15 17.26 7.61
C PRO A 79 8.66 17.53 9.04
N GLY A 80 9.49 17.24 10.03
CA GLY A 80 9.17 17.44 11.45
C GLY A 80 8.20 16.40 12.05
N LYS A 81 7.68 15.46 11.27
CA LYS A 81 6.81 14.36 11.74
C LYS A 81 7.37 12.97 11.45
N GLY A 82 8.35 12.85 10.56
CA GLY A 82 8.93 11.56 10.18
C GLY A 82 7.95 10.73 9.37
N ASP A 83 7.92 9.43 9.65
CA ASP A 83 7.08 8.46 8.97
C ASP A 83 5.63 8.56 9.44
N VAL A 84 4.72 8.89 8.52
CA VAL A 84 3.28 9.05 8.77
C VAL A 84 2.52 8.02 7.93
N LEU A 85 1.57 7.34 8.56
CA LEU A 85 0.78 6.30 7.89
C LEU A 85 -0.71 6.52 8.11
N LEU A 86 -1.45 6.75 7.01
CA LEU A 86 -2.90 6.69 7.01
C LEU A 86 -3.34 5.24 6.85
N HIS A 87 -4.13 4.72 7.77
CA HIS A 87 -4.61 3.33 7.74
C HIS A 87 -6.08 3.22 8.14
N CYS A 88 -6.66 2.03 7.96
CA CYS A 88 -8.05 1.75 8.34
C CYS A 88 -8.32 1.97 9.83
N THR A 89 -9.54 2.33 10.19
CA THR A 89 -9.90 2.50 11.61
C THR A 89 -10.14 1.15 12.30
N PRO A 90 -10.01 1.07 13.64
CA PRO A 90 -10.32 -0.15 14.39
C PRO A 90 -11.81 -0.53 14.36
N GLU A 91 -12.71 0.42 14.10
CA GLU A 91 -14.14 0.14 13.91
C GLU A 91 -14.42 -0.59 12.58
N GLU A 92 -13.58 -0.36 11.57
CA GLU A 92 -13.70 -0.97 10.25
C GLU A 92 -13.04 -2.34 10.19
N PHE A 93 -11.78 -2.41 10.63
CA PHE A 93 -10.95 -3.61 10.57
C PHE A 93 -10.14 -3.75 11.86
N PRO A 94 -10.74 -4.25 12.95
CA PRO A 94 -10.13 -4.23 14.28
C PRO A 94 -8.82 -5.03 14.34
N GLU A 95 -8.76 -6.19 13.70
CA GLU A 95 -7.56 -7.04 13.73
C GLU A 95 -6.44 -6.47 12.87
N SER A 96 -6.76 -5.86 11.73
CA SER A 96 -5.78 -5.16 10.90
C SER A 96 -5.27 -3.87 11.54
N ALA A 97 -6.11 -3.11 12.23
CA ALA A 97 -5.69 -1.92 12.98
C ALA A 97 -4.66 -2.28 14.08
N LYS A 98 -4.89 -3.38 14.82
CA LYS A 98 -3.93 -3.90 15.81
C LYS A 98 -2.57 -4.27 15.20
N VAL A 99 -2.53 -4.67 13.93
CA VAL A 99 -1.26 -4.94 13.22
C VAL A 99 -0.50 -3.64 12.97
N PHE A 100 -1.19 -2.59 12.50
CA PHE A 100 -0.58 -1.27 12.29
C PHE A 100 -0.08 -0.66 13.60
N GLU A 101 -0.81 -0.79 14.71
CA GLU A 101 -0.43 -0.27 16.04
C GLU A 101 0.92 -0.80 16.56
N LYS A 102 1.47 -1.86 15.94
CA LYS A 102 2.80 -2.40 16.26
C LYS A 102 3.95 -1.58 15.64
N LEU A 103 3.68 -0.73 14.64
CA LEU A 103 4.65 0.17 14.02
C LEU A 103 4.91 1.38 14.94
N LYS A 104 5.81 1.21 15.92
CA LYS A 104 6.10 2.24 16.94
C LYS A 104 6.92 3.43 16.42
N ASP A 105 7.55 3.25 15.28
CA ASP A 105 8.33 4.23 14.54
C ASP A 105 7.48 5.12 13.61
N HIS A 106 6.20 4.79 13.43
CA HIS A 106 5.28 5.54 12.58
C HIS A 106 4.31 6.40 13.40
N MET A 107 4.02 7.61 12.91
CA MET A 107 2.84 8.37 13.30
C MET A 107 1.62 7.80 12.58
N LEU A 108 0.82 7.04 13.32
CA LEU A 108 -0.37 6.36 12.81
C LEU A 108 -1.59 7.29 12.85
N ILE A 109 -2.31 7.37 11.74
CA ILE A 109 -3.54 8.18 11.61
C ILE A 109 -4.65 7.27 11.07
N PRO A 110 -5.61 6.87 11.91
CA PRO A 110 -6.77 6.10 11.47
C PRO A 110 -7.69 6.98 10.62
N VAL A 111 -8.11 6.48 9.45
CA VAL A 111 -8.98 7.19 8.52
C VAL A 111 -10.12 6.27 8.10
N SER A 112 -11.37 6.71 8.31
CA SER A 112 -12.54 5.97 7.89
C SER A 112 -12.72 6.02 6.37
N ASN A 113 -13.06 4.88 5.78
CA ASN A 113 -13.28 4.72 4.35
C ASN A 113 -14.52 3.84 4.04
N GLN A 114 -15.33 3.48 5.05
CA GLN A 114 -16.54 2.64 4.94
C GLN A 114 -17.40 2.89 3.70
N GLU A 115 -17.76 4.14 3.45
CA GLU A 115 -18.69 4.47 2.35
C GLU A 115 -18.07 4.27 0.97
N LYS A 116 -16.76 4.53 0.83
CA LYS A 116 -16.06 4.39 -0.45
C LYS A 116 -15.76 2.93 -0.77
N VAL A 117 -15.56 2.09 0.24
CA VAL A 117 -15.37 0.64 0.06
C VAL A 117 -16.59 -0.01 -0.59
N LYS A 118 -17.80 0.51 -0.36
CA LYS A 118 -19.04 0.02 -1.01
C LYS A 118 -19.00 0.10 -2.55
N VAL A 119 -18.11 0.93 -3.09
CA VAL A 119 -17.90 1.13 -4.53
C VAL A 119 -16.43 0.90 -4.91
N ASP A 120 -15.77 -0.04 -4.23
CA ASP A 120 -14.38 -0.47 -4.45
C ASP A 120 -13.31 0.64 -4.29
N GLY A 121 -13.66 1.75 -3.65
CA GLY A 121 -12.75 2.84 -3.33
C GLY A 121 -11.94 2.56 -2.06
N ALA A 122 -10.61 2.71 -2.15
CA ALA A 122 -9.69 2.59 -1.02
C ALA A 122 -9.00 3.92 -0.69
N LEU A 123 -8.18 3.97 0.38
CA LEU A 123 -7.50 5.20 0.83
C LEU A 123 -6.64 5.83 -0.28
N THR A 124 -5.90 5.02 -1.02
CA THR A 124 -5.02 5.49 -2.12
C THR A 124 -5.80 5.92 -3.38
N CYS A 125 -7.11 5.67 -3.48
CA CYS A 125 -7.90 5.99 -4.68
C CYS A 125 -8.30 7.47 -4.74
N CYS A 126 -8.19 8.20 -3.64
CA CYS A 126 -8.75 9.55 -3.49
C CYS A 126 -7.69 10.66 -3.60
N SER A 127 -6.45 10.34 -3.96
CA SER A 127 -5.36 11.31 -4.01
C SER A 127 -4.28 10.93 -5.00
N VAL A 128 -3.59 11.95 -5.52
CA VAL A 128 -2.33 11.84 -6.24
C VAL A 128 -1.31 12.67 -5.47
N LEU A 129 -0.29 12.02 -4.91
CA LEU A 129 0.74 12.68 -4.10
C LEU A 129 1.87 13.18 -4.99
N ILE A 130 2.27 14.43 -4.80
CA ILE A 130 3.29 15.09 -5.62
C ILE A 130 4.35 15.71 -4.71
N ASN A 131 5.59 15.26 -4.85
CA ASN A 131 6.73 15.92 -4.21
C ASN A 131 7.27 17.04 -5.11
N LYS A 132 6.81 18.27 -4.86
CA LYS A 132 7.33 19.46 -5.55
C LYS A 132 8.63 19.90 -4.86
N LYS A 133 9.77 19.60 -5.47
CA LYS A 133 11.05 20.17 -5.05
C LYS A 133 10.95 21.70 -5.19
N LYS A 134 11.36 22.43 -4.15
CA LYS A 134 11.62 23.87 -4.30
C LYS A 134 12.82 23.97 -5.25
N ASN A 135 12.68 24.72 -6.34
CA ASN A 135 13.84 25.13 -7.11
C ASN A 135 14.71 25.96 -6.16
N ILE A 136 15.85 25.41 -5.75
CA ILE A 136 16.91 26.14 -5.07
C ILE A 136 17.74 26.79 -6.16
#